data_AF-A0A7K7UJ79-F1
#
_entry.id   AF-A0A7K7UJ79-F1
#
_cell.length_a   1.000
_cell.length_b   1.000
_cell.length_c   1.000
_cell.angle_alpha   90.00
_cell.angle_beta   90.00
_cell.angle_gamma   90.00
#
_symmetry.space_group_name_H-M   'P 1'
#
loop_
_entity.id
_entity.type
_entity.pdbx_description
1 polymer ?
#
loop_
_entity_poly.entity_id
_entity_poly.type
_entity_poly.pdbx_seq_one_letter_code
_entity_poly.pdbx_strand_id
1 'polypeptide(L)'
;MNYCMQEIYEVHPAAGSNCYMQSTDYCTYIEDNQGYSSCDAQVLHSNNIYMEQAWAVNQPYTCSYPGNVFKSEYSDMDMALNQYNQPEYFTEEKPTFSQVQSPSYSQKKGYIPSYLDKDELCVVCGDKATGYHYRCITCEGCKGFFRRTIQKNLHPTYSCKYEGKCVIDKVTRNQCQECRFKKCIFVGMATDLVLDDSKRLAKRKLIEENREKRRREELQKTIGHKPEPTDEEWELIKIVTEAHVATNAQGSHWKQKRKFLPEDIGQAPIVNAPEGGKVDLEAFSQFTKIITPAITRVVDFAKKLPMFCELPCEDQIILLKGCCMEIMSLRAAVRYDPESETLTLNGEMAVTRGQLKNGGLGVVSDAIFDLGMSLSSFNLDDTEVALLQAVLLMSSDRPGLVCVERIEKCQEGFLLAFEHYINYRKHHVSHFWPKLLMKVTDLRMIGACHASRFLHMKVECPTELFPPLFLEVFED
;
A
#
# COMPACT_ATOMS: atom_id res chain seq x y z
N MET A 1 -59.56 19.76 -12.92
CA MET A 1 -58.26 19.61 -12.25
C MET A 1 -57.17 19.58 -13.30
N ASN A 2 -56.14 20.43 -13.12
CA ASN A 2 -54.74 20.42 -13.62
C ASN A 2 -54.52 20.43 -15.16
N TYR A 3 -54.06 21.51 -15.82
CA TYR A 3 -52.78 22.31 -15.78
C TYR A 3 -51.52 21.44 -16.00
N CYS A 4 -50.61 21.57 -16.98
CA CYS A 4 -50.16 22.56 -18.01
C CYS A 4 -49.54 23.89 -17.53
N MET A 5 -48.22 24.04 -17.70
CA MET A 5 -47.47 25.27 -18.11
C MET A 5 -46.03 24.84 -18.47
N GLN A 6 -45.37 25.23 -19.58
CA GLN A 6 -45.10 26.49 -20.30
C GLN A 6 -43.82 27.26 -19.88
N GLU A 7 -43.16 27.78 -20.92
CA GLU A 7 -41.84 28.41 -21.10
C GLU A 7 -41.56 29.66 -20.25
N ILE A 8 -40.32 30.21 -20.29
CA ILE A 8 -40.00 31.62 -20.71
C ILE A 8 -38.51 32.04 -20.47
N TYR A 9 -37.86 32.56 -21.54
CA TYR A 9 -36.90 33.70 -21.74
C TYR A 9 -35.50 33.74 -21.05
N GLU A 10 -34.39 34.32 -21.60
CA GLU A 10 -34.12 35.64 -22.25
C GLU A 10 -32.71 35.64 -22.96
N VAL A 11 -32.49 36.03 -24.23
CA VAL A 11 -32.14 37.33 -24.88
C VAL A 11 -30.69 37.89 -24.74
N HIS A 12 -30.09 38.21 -25.91
CA HIS A 12 -28.81 38.84 -26.32
C HIS A 12 -28.48 40.25 -25.75
N PRO A 13 -27.21 40.75 -25.84
CA PRO A 13 -26.66 41.50 -27.01
C PRO A 13 -25.14 41.25 -27.24
N ALA A 14 -24.38 41.85 -28.16
CA ALA A 14 -24.47 42.21 -29.58
C ALA A 14 -23.03 42.57 -30.04
N ALA A 15 -22.75 42.41 -31.36
CA ALA A 15 -21.76 43.12 -32.18
C ALA A 15 -20.25 42.81 -32.07
N GLY A 16 -19.62 42.59 -33.23
CA GLY A 16 -18.16 42.71 -33.42
C GLY A 16 -17.58 41.94 -34.61
N SER A 17 -17.71 42.51 -35.82
CA SER A 17 -17.25 42.00 -37.12
C SER A 17 -15.72 41.87 -37.29
N ASN A 18 -15.29 40.92 -38.13
CA ASN A 18 -14.23 40.97 -39.18
C ASN A 18 -13.50 39.62 -39.26
N CYS A 19 -13.73 38.80 -40.30
CA CYS A 19 -13.16 38.87 -41.66
C CYS A 19 -11.67 38.46 -41.69
N TYR A 20 -11.39 37.28 -42.28
CA TYR A 20 -10.27 36.87 -43.14
C TYR A 20 -10.43 35.34 -43.35
N MET A 21 -10.99 34.83 -44.47
CA MET A 21 -10.33 34.54 -45.76
C MET A 21 -8.98 33.84 -45.52
N GLN A 22 -8.82 32.54 -45.81
CA GLN A 22 -8.60 31.89 -47.12
C GLN A 22 -7.45 30.87 -46.84
N SER A 23 -7.22 29.70 -47.43
CA SER A 23 -7.47 29.15 -48.76
C SER A 23 -7.09 27.65 -48.74
N THR A 24 -7.79 26.82 -49.55
CA THR A 24 -7.27 25.91 -50.60
C THR A 24 -6.11 24.93 -50.29
N ASP A 25 -6.01 23.72 -50.83
CA ASP A 25 -6.81 22.92 -51.76
C ASP A 25 -6.09 21.57 -51.96
N TYR A 26 -6.88 20.58 -52.41
CA TYR A 26 -6.55 19.60 -53.45
C TYR A 26 -5.87 18.23 -53.17
N CYS A 27 -6.66 17.22 -53.60
CA CYS A 27 -6.37 16.09 -54.49
C CYS A 27 -5.80 14.76 -53.96
N THR A 28 -6.75 13.84 -53.73
CA THR A 28 -6.98 12.57 -54.46
C THR A 28 -5.83 11.90 -55.22
N TYR A 29 -5.63 10.60 -54.97
CA TYR A 29 -5.52 9.58 -56.02
C TYR A 29 -6.25 8.29 -55.61
N ILE A 30 -6.97 7.75 -56.59
CA ILE A 30 -7.78 6.53 -56.64
C ILE A 30 -6.89 5.35 -57.03
N GLU A 31 -7.16 4.14 -56.52
CA GLU A 31 -7.22 2.92 -57.34
C GLU A 31 -7.98 1.79 -56.60
N ASP A 32 -9.15 1.45 -57.15
CA ASP A 32 -9.95 0.26 -56.87
C ASP A 32 -9.33 -0.97 -57.54
N ASN A 33 -9.40 -2.16 -56.90
CA ASN A 33 -9.94 -3.31 -57.61
C ASN A 33 -10.50 -4.42 -56.70
N GLN A 34 -11.56 -5.03 -57.21
CA GLN A 34 -12.51 -5.93 -56.57
C GLN A 34 -12.08 -7.40 -56.55
N GLY A 35 -12.61 -8.17 -55.60
CA GLY A 35 -12.63 -9.63 -55.61
C GLY A 35 -13.71 -10.16 -54.66
N TYR A 36 -14.91 -10.38 -55.19
CA TYR A 36 -16.03 -11.05 -54.51
C TYR A 36 -15.72 -12.54 -54.28
N SER A 37 -16.04 -13.07 -53.09
CA SER A 37 -16.77 -14.34 -53.02
C SER A 37 -17.58 -14.50 -51.74
N SER A 38 -18.74 -15.09 -51.97
CA SER A 38 -19.93 -15.31 -51.16
C SER A 38 -19.74 -15.99 -49.80
N CYS A 39 -20.71 -15.67 -48.94
CA CYS A 39 -21.08 -16.19 -47.63
C CYS A 39 -20.94 -17.72 -47.39
N ASP A 40 -20.57 -18.06 -46.15
CA ASP A 40 -21.46 -18.83 -45.28
C ASP A 40 -21.17 -18.53 -43.80
N ALA A 41 -22.26 -18.30 -43.06
CA ALA A 41 -22.27 -18.13 -41.63
C ALA A 41 -22.74 -19.44 -40.98
N GLN A 42 -22.07 -19.81 -39.88
CA GLN A 42 -22.62 -20.35 -38.63
C GLN A 42 -21.93 -21.61 -38.08
N VAL A 43 -21.42 -21.40 -36.86
CA VAL A 43 -21.40 -22.28 -35.69
C VAL A 43 -20.30 -23.34 -35.65
N LEU A 44 -19.20 -22.96 -34.98
CA LEU A 44 -18.38 -23.90 -34.19
C LEU A 44 -18.08 -23.30 -32.81
N HIS A 45 -18.19 -24.17 -31.83
CA HIS A 45 -18.37 -23.91 -30.40
C HIS A 45 -17.26 -23.08 -29.72
N SER A 46 -17.68 -22.02 -29.03
CA SER A 46 -16.92 -21.39 -27.95
C SER A 46 -16.98 -22.26 -26.70
N ASN A 47 -15.93 -23.05 -26.45
CA ASN A 47 -15.71 -23.63 -25.12
C ASN A 47 -14.96 -22.60 -24.26
N ASN A 48 -15.75 -21.74 -23.61
CA ASN A 48 -15.34 -21.02 -22.41
C ASN A 48 -15.15 -22.04 -21.28
N ILE A 49 -13.92 -22.23 -20.82
CA ILE A 49 -13.66 -22.78 -19.48
C ILE A 49 -12.96 -21.68 -18.67
N TYR A 50 -13.80 -20.92 -17.98
CA TYR A 50 -13.42 -20.19 -16.78
C TYR A 50 -13.09 -21.21 -15.69
N MET A 51 -11.92 -21.10 -15.06
CA MET A 51 -11.68 -21.65 -13.73
C MET A 51 -11.31 -20.51 -12.80
N GLU A 52 -12.29 -20.12 -11.98
CA GLU A 52 -12.10 -19.39 -10.72
C GLU A 52 -11.24 -20.26 -9.79
N GLN A 53 -10.17 -19.72 -9.21
CA GLN A 53 -9.61 -20.24 -7.97
C GLN A 53 -9.70 -19.19 -6.88
N ALA A 54 -10.68 -19.43 -6.01
CA ALA A 54 -10.96 -18.71 -4.79
C ALA A 54 -9.85 -18.92 -3.76
N TRP A 55 -9.62 -17.86 -2.99
CA TRP A 55 -8.62 -17.78 -1.93
C TRP A 55 -9.07 -18.60 -0.72
N ALA A 56 -8.27 -19.59 -0.32
CA ALA A 56 -8.41 -20.30 0.96
C ALA A 56 -7.38 -19.75 1.96
N VAL A 57 -7.89 -19.20 3.06
CA VAL A 57 -7.13 -18.65 4.19
C VAL A 57 -7.02 -19.71 5.30
N ASN A 58 -5.85 -19.76 5.97
CA ASN A 58 -5.47 -20.51 7.18
C ASN A 58 -5.04 -21.98 7.07
N GLN A 59 -3.72 -22.22 7.12
CA GLN A 59 -3.12 -23.33 7.90
C GLN A 59 -1.75 -22.91 8.51
N PRO A 60 -1.42 -23.34 9.75
CA PRO A 60 -0.18 -22.98 10.44
C PRO A 60 0.98 -23.89 10.03
N TYR A 61 2.14 -23.30 9.75
CA TYR A 61 3.39 -24.01 9.45
C TYR A 61 4.08 -24.48 10.74
N THR A 62 4.23 -25.80 10.89
CA THR A 62 5.17 -26.44 11.83
C THR A 62 6.43 -26.82 11.07
N CYS A 63 7.59 -26.25 11.44
CA CYS A 63 8.89 -26.64 10.93
C CYS A 63 9.50 -27.72 11.85
N SER A 64 9.71 -28.91 11.31
CA SER A 64 10.42 -30.02 11.97
C SER A 64 11.85 -30.06 11.43
N TYR A 65 12.85 -29.79 12.28
CA TYR A 65 14.24 -30.10 11.98
C TYR A 65 14.58 -31.50 12.49
N PRO A 66 15.12 -32.41 11.66
CA PRO A 66 15.85 -33.57 12.16
C PRO A 66 17.27 -33.14 12.57
N GLY A 67 17.62 -33.43 13.82
CA GLY A 67 18.96 -33.21 14.35
C GLY A 67 20.00 -34.08 13.66
N ASN A 68 21.20 -33.52 13.51
CA ASN A 68 22.41 -34.31 13.34
C ASN A 68 23.48 -33.81 14.33
N VAL A 69 24.05 -34.79 15.00
CA VAL A 69 25.09 -34.73 16.03
C VAL A 69 26.40 -34.26 15.41
N PHE A 70 27.07 -33.30 16.04
CA PHE A 70 28.53 -33.16 15.94
C PHE A 70 29.09 -32.79 17.32
N LYS A 71 29.93 -33.68 17.86
CA LYS A 71 30.77 -33.46 19.04
C LYS A 71 32.01 -32.68 18.63
N SER A 72 32.46 -31.76 19.47
CA SER A 72 33.86 -31.36 19.58
C SER A 72 34.16 -31.00 21.03
N GLU A 73 35.21 -31.61 21.56
CA GLU A 73 35.74 -31.46 22.92
C GLU A 73 36.76 -30.32 23.01
N TYR A 74 37.10 -29.95 24.25
CA TYR A 74 38.16 -29.04 24.74
C TYR A 74 37.88 -27.52 24.75
N SER A 75 37.48 -26.97 25.90
CA SER A 75 38.44 -26.58 26.98
C SER A 75 37.72 -25.94 28.19
N ASP A 76 38.15 -26.37 29.37
CA ASP A 76 37.66 -26.04 30.71
C ASP A 76 38.02 -24.63 31.20
N MET A 77 37.12 -24.01 31.96
CA MET A 77 37.48 -23.37 33.23
C MET A 77 36.24 -23.21 34.14
N ASP A 78 36.24 -23.95 35.25
CA ASP A 78 35.29 -23.84 36.35
C ASP A 78 35.56 -22.61 37.24
N MET A 79 34.51 -21.95 37.73
CA MET A 79 34.53 -21.35 39.07
C MET A 79 33.14 -21.37 39.71
N ALA A 80 33.11 -21.84 40.96
CA ALA A 80 31.92 -22.30 41.67
C ALA A 80 31.06 -21.21 42.32
N LEU A 81 29.81 -21.63 42.56
CA LEU A 81 28.68 -21.00 43.25
C LEU A 81 28.98 -20.31 44.59
N ASN A 82 28.20 -19.26 44.86
CA ASN A 82 27.60 -19.07 46.19
C ASN A 82 26.14 -18.62 46.09
N GLN A 83 25.37 -19.13 47.05
CA GLN A 83 23.94 -19.46 47.02
C GLN A 83 23.07 -18.42 47.76
N TYR A 84 21.76 -18.63 47.66
CA TYR A 84 20.61 -18.14 48.46
C TYR A 84 19.76 -17.05 47.77
N ASN A 85 18.46 -17.23 47.50
CA ASN A 85 17.42 -18.09 48.07
C ASN A 85 16.39 -18.51 47.01
N GLN A 86 15.96 -19.78 47.05
CA GLN A 86 14.69 -20.26 46.49
C GLN A 86 13.59 -20.24 47.58
N PRO A 87 12.32 -20.34 47.16
CA PRO A 87 11.44 -21.34 47.78
C PRO A 87 10.87 -22.34 46.75
N GLU A 88 10.97 -23.61 47.14
CA GLU A 88 10.14 -24.80 46.81
C GLU A 88 8.62 -24.52 46.91
N TYR A 89 7.65 -25.26 46.37
CA TYR A 89 7.49 -26.40 45.47
C TYR A 89 5.94 -26.57 45.36
N PHE A 90 5.35 -26.78 44.18
CA PHE A 90 4.20 -27.69 44.03
C PHE A 90 3.94 -28.02 42.54
N THR A 91 3.43 -29.23 42.35
CA THR A 91 3.51 -30.15 41.21
C THR A 91 2.61 -29.87 40.00
N GLU A 92 3.02 -30.48 38.89
CA GLU A 92 2.44 -30.51 37.53
C GLU A 92 0.95 -30.91 37.45
N GLU A 93 0.18 -30.22 36.60
CA GLU A 93 -0.79 -30.84 35.69
C GLU A 93 -0.84 -30.08 34.34
N LYS A 94 -1.04 -30.84 33.26
CA LYS A 94 -0.91 -30.48 31.83
C LYS A 94 -1.82 -29.32 31.37
N PRO A 95 -1.34 -28.36 30.54
CA PRO A 95 -2.21 -27.31 30.01
C PRO A 95 -2.96 -27.78 28.76
N THR A 96 -4.29 -27.87 28.88
CA THR A 96 -5.23 -28.00 27.77
C THR A 96 -5.45 -26.61 27.15
N PHE A 97 -5.32 -26.54 25.83
CA PHE A 97 -5.43 -25.33 25.00
C PHE A 97 -6.76 -24.59 25.25
N SER A 98 -6.68 -23.45 25.95
CA SER A 98 -7.82 -22.57 26.21
C SER A 98 -7.84 -21.45 25.18
N GLN A 99 -8.99 -21.34 24.52
CA GLN A 99 -9.31 -20.39 23.47
C GLN A 99 -9.01 -18.94 23.87
N VAL A 100 -8.30 -18.25 22.97
CA VAL A 100 -8.11 -16.80 22.97
C VAL A 100 -9.47 -16.11 23.16
N GLN A 101 -9.62 -15.38 24.26
CA GLN A 101 -10.82 -14.61 24.55
C GLN A 101 -10.98 -13.50 23.50
N SER A 102 -12.08 -13.60 22.76
CA SER A 102 -12.61 -12.50 21.96
C SER A 102 -13.02 -11.36 22.90
N PRO A 103 -12.87 -10.08 22.51
CA PRO A 103 -13.25 -8.97 23.37
C PRO A 103 -14.75 -9.06 23.68
N SER A 104 -15.09 -8.90 24.96
CA SER A 104 -16.45 -9.03 25.47
C SER A 104 -17.42 -8.16 24.65
N TYR A 105 -18.30 -8.79 23.88
CA TYR A 105 -19.48 -8.14 23.36
C TYR A 105 -20.28 -7.62 24.56
N SER A 106 -20.18 -6.33 24.82
CA SER A 106 -21.04 -5.66 25.80
C SER A 106 -22.49 -5.91 25.42
N GLN A 107 -23.15 -6.82 26.14
CA GLN A 107 -24.59 -6.99 26.07
C GLN A 107 -25.21 -5.66 26.48
N LYS A 108 -25.61 -4.85 25.50
CA LYS A 108 -26.34 -3.62 25.73
C LYS A 108 -27.61 -3.96 26.50
N LYS A 109 -27.63 -3.71 27.81
CA LYS A 109 -28.85 -3.74 28.62
C LYS A 109 -29.86 -2.81 27.94
N GLY A 110 -31.09 -3.30 27.72
CA GLY A 110 -32.17 -2.46 27.22
C GLY A 110 -32.35 -1.24 28.10
N TYR A 111 -32.80 -0.12 27.52
CA TYR A 111 -33.10 1.09 28.28
C TYR A 111 -34.21 0.77 29.29
N ILE A 112 -33.84 0.70 30.57
CA ILE A 112 -34.78 0.63 31.69
C ILE A 112 -34.83 2.05 32.24
N PRO A 113 -35.89 2.83 31.97
CA PRO A 113 -36.03 4.14 32.56
C PRO A 113 -35.89 4.09 34.09
N SER A 114 -35.26 5.11 34.67
CA SER A 114 -34.91 5.17 36.10
C SER A 114 -36.08 5.11 37.08
N TYR A 115 -37.32 5.23 36.58
CA TYR A 115 -38.57 5.19 37.32
C TYR A 115 -39.25 3.80 37.32
N LEU A 116 -38.65 2.77 36.71
CA LEU A 116 -39.13 1.40 36.78
C LEU A 116 -38.45 0.64 37.92
N ASP A 117 -39.24 0.06 38.83
CA ASP A 117 -38.72 -0.80 39.89
C ASP A 117 -38.12 -2.09 39.30
N LYS A 118 -37.06 -2.61 39.94
CA LYS A 118 -36.21 -3.71 39.41
C LYS A 118 -36.91 -5.08 39.27
N ASP A 119 -38.19 -5.18 39.61
CA ASP A 119 -38.96 -6.42 39.63
C ASP A 119 -40.36 -6.31 39.00
N GLU A 120 -40.57 -5.33 38.11
CA GLU A 120 -41.82 -5.28 37.37
C GLU A 120 -42.04 -6.52 36.47
N LEU A 121 -43.28 -6.99 36.46
CA LEU A 121 -43.70 -8.16 35.69
C LEU A 121 -44.28 -7.73 34.34
N CYS A 122 -44.03 -8.55 33.33
CA CYS A 122 -44.56 -8.39 31.99
C CYS A 122 -46.10 -8.44 32.04
N VAL A 123 -46.74 -7.35 31.63
CA VAL A 123 -48.21 -7.22 31.68
C VAL A 123 -48.96 -8.23 30.79
N VAL A 124 -48.24 -8.92 29.89
CA VAL A 124 -48.80 -9.95 29.00
C VAL A 124 -48.78 -11.35 29.63
N CYS A 125 -47.71 -11.74 30.33
CA CYS A 125 -47.50 -13.13 30.75
C CYS A 125 -46.94 -13.31 32.17
N GLY A 126 -46.72 -12.23 32.91
CA GLY A 126 -46.21 -12.28 34.29
C GLY A 126 -44.72 -12.65 34.42
N ASP A 127 -43.98 -12.88 33.33
CA ASP A 127 -42.53 -13.10 33.37
C ASP A 127 -41.78 -11.79 33.68
N LYS A 128 -40.51 -11.86 34.11
CA LYS A 128 -39.72 -10.67 34.46
C LYS A 128 -39.61 -9.71 33.27
N ALA A 129 -40.04 -8.45 33.44
CA ALA A 129 -39.97 -7.45 32.39
C ALA A 129 -38.52 -6.97 32.17
N THR A 130 -38.21 -6.57 30.93
CA THR A 130 -36.90 -6.01 30.58
C THR A 130 -36.96 -4.53 30.24
N GLY A 131 -38.12 -3.89 30.39
CA GLY A 131 -38.38 -2.48 30.12
C GLY A 131 -39.67 -2.25 29.33
N TYR A 132 -39.85 -1.02 28.87
CA TYR A 132 -40.94 -0.67 27.96
C TYR A 132 -40.60 -1.10 26.53
N HIS A 133 -41.45 -1.96 25.97
CA HIS A 133 -41.40 -2.31 24.56
C HIS A 133 -42.76 -2.01 23.94
N TYR A 134 -42.76 -1.24 22.85
CA TYR A 134 -43.99 -0.85 22.16
C TYR A 134 -45.03 -0.23 23.11
N ARG A 135 -44.57 0.66 24.01
CA ARG A 135 -45.33 1.38 25.07
C ARG A 135 -45.75 0.56 26.30
N CYS A 136 -45.46 -0.74 26.38
CA CYS A 136 -45.84 -1.57 27.52
C CYS A 136 -44.64 -2.21 28.22
N ILE A 137 -44.73 -2.35 29.55
CA ILE A 137 -43.76 -3.11 30.36
C ILE A 137 -43.87 -4.59 30.01
N THR A 138 -42.89 -5.11 29.28
CA THR A 138 -42.93 -6.50 28.80
C THR A 138 -41.57 -7.19 28.92
N CYS A 139 -41.59 -8.52 28.91
CA CYS A 139 -40.39 -9.34 28.82
C CYS A 139 -39.89 -9.43 27.37
N GLU A 140 -38.63 -9.79 27.15
CA GLU A 140 -38.06 -10.00 25.80
C GLU A 140 -38.86 -11.03 24.97
N GLY A 141 -39.44 -12.04 25.63
CA GLY A 141 -40.29 -13.04 24.97
C GLY A 141 -41.53 -12.45 24.31
N CYS A 142 -42.28 -11.57 25.01
CA CYS A 142 -43.50 -10.95 24.48
C CYS A 142 -43.17 -9.80 23.50
N LYS A 143 -42.11 -9.04 23.75
CA LYS A 143 -41.55 -8.09 22.78
C LYS A 143 -41.22 -8.75 21.44
N GLY A 144 -40.44 -9.84 21.48
CA GLY A 144 -40.02 -10.56 20.28
C GLY A 144 -41.18 -11.22 19.54
N PHE A 145 -42.14 -11.78 20.29
CA PHE A 145 -43.37 -12.33 19.73
C PHE A 145 -44.18 -11.24 19.00
N PHE A 146 -44.53 -10.15 19.70
CA PHE A 146 -45.31 -9.04 19.15
C PHE A 146 -44.66 -8.46 17.88
N ARG A 147 -43.34 -8.20 17.92
CA ARG A 147 -42.58 -7.73 16.76
C ARG A 147 -42.72 -8.66 15.56
N ARG A 148 -42.50 -9.97 15.74
CA ARG A 148 -42.57 -10.94 14.63
C ARG A 148 -43.98 -11.06 14.08
N THR A 149 -44.99 -11.05 14.96
CA THR A 149 -46.38 -11.15 14.56
C THR A 149 -46.81 -9.99 13.68
N ILE A 150 -46.43 -8.74 14.04
CA ILE A 150 -46.75 -7.55 13.24
C ILE A 150 -45.91 -7.49 11.96
N GLN A 151 -44.58 -7.69 12.03
CA GLN A 151 -43.70 -7.58 10.87
C GLN A 151 -44.03 -8.59 9.76
N LYS A 152 -44.37 -9.82 10.13
CA LYS A 152 -44.71 -10.89 9.17
C LYS A 152 -46.21 -11.00 8.91
N ASN A 153 -47.01 -10.06 9.42
CA ASN A 153 -48.47 -10.09 9.33
C ASN A 153 -49.09 -11.46 9.70
N LEU A 154 -48.65 -12.05 10.83
CA LEU A 154 -49.05 -13.40 11.22
C LEU A 154 -50.32 -13.44 12.06
N HIS A 155 -50.78 -12.32 12.61
CA HIS A 155 -51.96 -12.33 13.46
C HIS A 155 -53.24 -12.85 12.78
N PRO A 156 -53.47 -12.68 11.45
CA PRO A 156 -54.64 -13.25 10.79
C PRO A 156 -54.56 -14.78 10.64
N THR A 157 -53.36 -15.37 10.74
CA THR A 157 -53.17 -16.83 10.60
C THR A 157 -53.28 -17.58 11.92
N TYR A 158 -53.30 -16.86 13.04
CA TYR A 158 -53.46 -17.48 14.35
C TYR A 158 -54.91 -17.87 14.60
N SER A 159 -55.12 -19.10 15.08
CA SER A 159 -56.43 -19.62 15.46
C SER A 159 -56.34 -20.39 16.77
N CYS A 160 -57.27 -20.11 17.68
CA CYS A 160 -57.39 -20.71 18.99
C CYS A 160 -58.24 -21.98 18.91
N LYS A 161 -57.77 -23.03 19.58
CA LYS A 161 -58.46 -24.33 19.68
C LYS A 161 -59.39 -24.43 20.89
N TYR A 162 -59.39 -23.43 21.79
CA TYR A 162 -60.01 -23.45 23.11
C TYR A 162 -60.79 -22.16 23.39
N GLU A 163 -61.69 -21.80 22.47
CA GLU A 163 -62.66 -20.69 22.58
C GLU A 163 -62.10 -19.27 22.75
N GLY A 164 -60.81 -19.05 22.49
CA GLY A 164 -60.20 -17.72 22.57
C GLY A 164 -60.00 -17.18 23.99
N LYS A 165 -60.08 -18.05 25.01
CA LYS A 165 -59.96 -17.68 26.44
C LYS A 165 -58.75 -18.31 27.15
N CYS A 166 -57.72 -18.71 26.40
CA CYS A 166 -56.53 -19.31 27.00
C CYS A 166 -55.84 -18.34 27.99
N VAL A 167 -55.49 -18.84 29.17
CA VAL A 167 -54.66 -18.11 30.14
C VAL A 167 -53.25 -17.96 29.56
N ILE A 168 -52.67 -16.75 29.70
CA ILE A 168 -51.33 -16.43 29.21
C ILE A 168 -50.45 -16.10 30.41
N ASP A 169 -49.61 -17.05 30.79
CA ASP A 169 -48.58 -16.91 31.84
C ASP A 169 -47.19 -17.31 31.32
N LYS A 170 -46.16 -17.27 32.16
CA LYS A 170 -44.78 -17.59 31.78
C LYS A 170 -44.64 -18.99 31.16
N VAL A 171 -45.42 -19.95 31.62
CA VAL A 171 -45.39 -21.36 31.22
C VAL A 171 -46.29 -21.59 30.00
N THR A 172 -47.50 -21.02 30.00
CA THR A 172 -48.54 -21.30 29.01
C THR A 172 -48.55 -20.35 27.80
N ARG A 173 -47.80 -19.24 27.84
CA ARG A 173 -47.78 -18.21 26.76
C ARG A 173 -47.44 -18.71 25.36
N ASN A 174 -46.88 -19.91 25.19
CA ASN A 174 -46.59 -20.49 23.87
C ASN A 174 -47.68 -21.44 23.36
N GLN A 175 -48.68 -21.79 24.18
CA GLN A 175 -49.71 -22.78 23.83
C GLN A 175 -50.76 -22.25 22.85
N CYS A 176 -51.04 -20.94 22.88
CA CYS A 176 -51.97 -20.31 21.94
C CYS A 176 -51.47 -18.93 21.49
N GLN A 177 -51.08 -18.85 20.22
CA GLN A 177 -50.58 -17.61 19.62
C GLN A 177 -51.68 -16.55 19.46
N GLU A 178 -52.92 -16.96 19.14
CA GLU A 178 -54.06 -16.04 19.00
C GLU A 178 -54.36 -15.34 20.33
N CYS A 179 -54.54 -16.10 21.42
CA CYS A 179 -54.84 -15.53 22.74
C CYS A 179 -53.66 -14.68 23.27
N ARG A 180 -52.42 -15.10 23.01
CA ARG A 180 -51.24 -14.31 23.37
C ARG A 180 -51.20 -12.98 22.64
N PHE A 181 -51.47 -12.96 21.33
CA PHE A 181 -51.48 -11.74 20.54
C PHE A 181 -52.65 -10.82 20.92
N LYS A 182 -53.85 -11.38 21.12
CA LYS A 182 -55.00 -10.63 21.66
C LYS A 182 -54.66 -9.99 23.01
N LYS A 183 -53.95 -10.70 23.90
CA LYS A 183 -53.49 -10.14 25.17
C LYS A 183 -52.48 -9.01 24.96
N CYS A 184 -51.53 -9.13 24.02
CA CYS A 184 -50.60 -8.04 23.67
C CYS A 184 -51.33 -6.76 23.22
N ILE A 185 -52.35 -6.91 22.37
CA ILE A 185 -53.16 -5.76 21.90
C ILE A 185 -54.00 -5.19 23.06
N PHE A 186 -54.62 -6.05 23.86
CA PHE A 186 -55.45 -5.65 24.99
C PHE A 186 -54.68 -4.83 26.02
N VAL A 187 -53.42 -5.17 26.31
CA VAL A 187 -52.57 -4.38 27.22
C VAL A 187 -52.00 -3.11 26.59
N GLY A 188 -52.28 -2.84 25.32
CA GLY A 188 -51.92 -1.60 24.64
C GLY A 188 -50.58 -1.61 23.89
N MET A 189 -50.04 -2.78 23.52
CA MET A 189 -48.80 -2.80 22.73
C MET A 189 -49.04 -2.14 21.36
N ALA A 190 -48.23 -1.14 21.04
CA ALA A 190 -48.41 -0.26 19.89
C ALA A 190 -47.82 -0.87 18.60
N THR A 191 -48.67 -1.18 17.63
CA THR A 191 -48.28 -1.84 16.36
C THR A 191 -47.52 -0.92 15.41
N ASP A 192 -47.83 0.39 15.43
CA ASP A 192 -47.22 1.45 14.64
C ASP A 192 -45.72 1.67 14.96
N LEU A 193 -45.30 1.32 16.17
CA LEU A 193 -43.89 1.36 16.60
C LEU A 193 -43.07 0.17 16.10
N VAL A 194 -43.71 -0.84 15.50
CA VAL A 194 -43.01 -1.93 14.83
C VAL A 194 -42.62 -1.46 13.43
N LEU A 195 -41.32 -1.23 13.21
CA LEU A 195 -40.81 -0.83 11.91
C LEU A 195 -41.10 -1.90 10.85
N ASP A 196 -41.76 -1.46 9.77
CA ASP A 196 -41.91 -2.20 8.52
C ASP A 196 -40.56 -2.36 7.79
N ASP A 197 -40.54 -3.21 6.76
CA ASP A 197 -39.32 -3.52 6.02
C ASP A 197 -38.72 -2.29 5.32
N SER A 198 -39.57 -1.38 4.84
CA SER A 198 -39.14 -0.13 4.20
C SER A 198 -38.40 0.78 5.18
N LYS A 199 -38.96 1.05 6.35
CA LYS A 199 -38.34 1.88 7.39
C LYS A 199 -37.08 1.25 7.97
N ARG A 200 -37.02 -0.08 8.05
CA ARG A 200 -35.80 -0.80 8.46
C ARG A 200 -34.68 -0.64 7.45
N LEU A 201 -34.99 -0.74 6.15
CA LEU A 201 -34.02 -0.53 5.09
C LEU A 201 -33.53 0.91 5.07
N ALA A 202 -34.44 1.88 5.19
CA ALA A 202 -34.10 3.30 5.29
C ALA A 202 -33.17 3.60 6.48
N LYS A 203 -33.47 3.05 7.67
CA LYS A 203 -32.61 3.20 8.86
C LYS A 203 -31.23 2.59 8.66
N ARG A 204 -31.13 1.42 8.00
CA ARG A 204 -29.84 0.79 7.68
C ARG A 204 -29.03 1.64 6.71
N LYS A 205 -29.67 2.15 5.65
CA LYS A 205 -29.03 3.05 4.67
C LYS A 205 -28.49 4.31 5.33
N LEU A 206 -29.30 4.96 6.18
CA LEU A 206 -28.89 6.15 6.93
C LEU A 206 -27.72 5.89 7.90
N ILE A 207 -27.67 4.71 8.53
CA ILE A 207 -26.54 4.34 9.40
C ILE A 207 -25.25 4.20 8.57
N GLU A 208 -25.34 3.57 7.40
CA GLU A 208 -24.18 3.39 6.52
C GLU A 208 -23.69 4.72 5.95
N GLU A 209 -24.60 5.56 5.45
CA GLU A 209 -24.30 6.92 4.97
C GLU A 209 -23.64 7.77 6.07
N ASN A 210 -24.12 7.69 7.32
CA ASN A 210 -23.51 8.41 8.45
C ASN A 210 -22.14 7.85 8.89
N ARG A 211 -21.85 6.58 8.63
CA ARG A 211 -20.52 6.00 8.87
C ARG A 211 -19.55 6.43 7.79
N GLU A 212 -19.99 6.41 6.54
CA GLU A 212 -19.19 6.88 5.41
C GLU A 212 -18.88 8.37 5.53
N LYS A 213 -19.88 9.19 5.90
CA LYS A 213 -19.70 10.62 6.16
C LYS A 213 -18.66 10.87 7.26
N ARG A 214 -18.76 10.17 8.40
CA ARG A 214 -17.77 10.27 9.48
C ARG A 214 -16.36 9.89 9.04
N ARG A 215 -16.21 8.80 8.28
CA ARG A 215 -14.93 8.39 7.71
C ARG A 215 -14.33 9.46 6.80
N ARG A 216 -15.17 10.10 5.97
CA ARG A 216 -14.77 11.20 5.08
C ARG A 216 -14.34 12.44 5.87
N GLU A 217 -15.07 12.81 6.90
CA GLU A 217 -14.75 13.94 7.79
C GLU A 217 -13.46 13.71 8.59
N GLU A 218 -13.22 12.48 9.08
CA GLU A 218 -11.98 12.10 9.77
C GLU A 218 -10.76 12.14 8.84
N LEU A 219 -10.90 11.66 7.60
CA LEU A 219 -9.86 11.74 6.58
C LEU A 219 -9.56 13.21 6.20
N GLN A 220 -10.56 14.07 6.19
CA GLN A 220 -10.38 15.48 5.86
C GLN A 220 -9.69 16.26 6.97
N LYS A 221 -9.96 15.93 8.25
CA LYS A 221 -9.25 16.52 9.40
C LYS A 221 -7.76 16.18 9.44
N THR A 222 -7.36 15.02 8.91
CA THR A 222 -5.94 14.62 8.83
C THR A 222 -5.17 15.32 7.70
N ILE A 223 -5.88 15.84 6.69
CA ILE A 223 -5.27 16.57 5.57
C ILE A 223 -5.03 18.06 5.92
N GLY A 224 -5.90 18.67 6.72
CA GLY A 224 -5.87 20.11 7.02
C GLY A 224 -4.77 20.61 7.98
N HIS A 225 -3.90 19.74 8.48
CA HIS A 225 -2.82 20.11 9.42
C HIS A 225 -1.42 19.71 8.95
N LYS A 226 -1.28 19.38 7.67
CA LYS A 226 0.01 18.99 7.10
C LYS A 226 0.82 20.23 6.73
N PRO A 227 2.00 20.46 7.32
CA PRO A 227 2.86 21.58 6.96
C PRO A 227 3.29 21.48 5.50
N GLU A 228 3.24 22.63 4.80
CA GLU A 228 3.84 22.87 3.47
C GLU A 228 5.20 23.58 3.66
N PRO A 229 6.10 23.62 2.65
CA PRO A 229 7.45 24.11 2.86
C PRO A 229 7.50 25.59 3.24
N THR A 230 8.34 25.90 4.21
CA THR A 230 8.71 27.28 4.60
C THR A 230 9.61 27.93 3.54
N ASP A 231 9.81 29.25 3.60
CA ASP A 231 10.68 29.96 2.67
C ASP A 231 12.13 29.46 2.70
N GLU A 232 12.65 29.11 3.88
CA GLU A 232 13.99 28.53 4.05
C GLU A 232 14.07 27.13 3.42
N GLU A 233 13.04 26.31 3.61
CA GLU A 233 12.96 24.99 2.98
C GLU A 233 12.80 25.09 1.47
N TRP A 234 12.09 26.08 0.94
CA TRP A 234 11.99 26.32 -0.50
C TRP A 234 13.34 26.63 -1.14
N GLU A 235 14.18 27.42 -0.47
CA GLU A 235 15.53 27.69 -0.97
C GLU A 235 16.39 26.41 -0.94
N LEU A 236 16.29 25.61 0.13
CA LEU A 236 16.97 24.31 0.21
C LEU A 236 16.51 23.35 -0.90
N ILE A 237 15.19 23.25 -1.12
CA ILE A 237 14.56 22.46 -2.18
C ILE A 237 15.08 22.90 -3.54
N LYS A 238 15.12 24.21 -3.80
CA LYS A 238 15.62 24.76 -5.06
C LYS A 238 17.08 24.38 -5.30
N ILE A 239 17.95 24.56 -4.31
CA ILE A 239 19.39 24.21 -4.41
C ILE A 239 19.56 22.73 -4.79
N VAL A 240 18.87 21.82 -4.09
CA VAL A 240 19.01 20.39 -4.35
C VAL A 240 18.41 19.98 -5.70
N THR A 241 17.28 20.57 -6.11
CA THR A 241 16.66 20.32 -7.40
C THR A 241 17.55 20.80 -8.54
N GLU A 242 18.11 22.00 -8.45
CA GLU A 242 19.05 22.53 -9.46
C GLU A 242 20.31 21.66 -9.54
N ALA A 243 20.83 21.20 -8.41
CA ALA A 243 21.95 20.25 -8.37
C ALA A 243 21.62 18.93 -9.07
N HIS A 244 20.43 18.38 -8.81
CA HIS A 244 19.95 17.18 -9.49
C HIS A 244 19.84 17.41 -11.00
N VAL A 245 19.09 18.41 -11.44
CA VAL A 245 18.84 18.69 -12.87
C VAL A 245 20.16 18.90 -13.62
N ALA A 246 21.10 19.67 -13.04
CA ALA A 246 22.40 19.92 -13.67
C ALA A 246 23.28 18.67 -13.83
N THR A 247 23.00 17.62 -13.06
CA THR A 247 23.78 16.37 -13.04
C THR A 247 22.98 15.15 -13.50
N ASN A 248 21.71 15.35 -13.88
CA ASN A 248 20.82 14.28 -14.32
C ASN A 248 20.99 14.05 -15.83
N ALA A 249 21.65 12.96 -16.21
CA ALA A 249 21.96 12.67 -17.62
C ALA A 249 20.69 12.63 -18.49
N GLN A 250 20.70 13.41 -19.58
CA GLN A 250 19.61 13.55 -20.55
C GLN A 250 18.27 14.09 -20.02
N GLY A 251 18.14 14.40 -18.72
CA GLY A 251 16.93 14.95 -18.11
C GLY A 251 15.65 14.20 -18.49
N SER A 252 14.57 14.93 -18.74
CA SER A 252 13.27 14.39 -19.20
C SER A 252 13.29 13.74 -20.58
N HIS A 253 14.37 13.91 -21.36
CA HIS A 253 14.50 13.38 -22.72
C HIS A 253 15.23 12.02 -22.79
N TRP A 254 15.48 11.39 -21.64
CA TRP A 254 16.19 10.11 -21.59
C TRP A 254 15.51 9.03 -22.44
N LYS A 255 14.16 9.00 -22.47
CA LYS A 255 13.41 7.95 -23.21
C LYS A 255 13.63 8.02 -24.71
N GLN A 256 13.82 9.21 -25.28
CA GLN A 256 14.09 9.40 -26.71
C GLN A 256 15.57 9.22 -27.07
N LYS A 257 16.49 9.43 -26.12
CA LYS A 257 17.93 9.38 -26.37
C LYS A 257 18.59 8.06 -26.02
N ARG A 258 17.88 7.18 -25.29
CA ARG A 258 18.40 5.85 -24.91
C ARG A 258 18.63 4.97 -26.13
N LYS A 259 19.66 4.14 -26.04
CA LYS A 259 20.00 3.09 -26.99
C LYS A 259 19.88 1.75 -26.27
N PHE A 260 19.18 0.80 -26.88
CA PHE A 260 19.06 -0.54 -26.33
C PHE A 260 20.39 -1.28 -26.47
N LEU A 261 20.81 -1.93 -25.39
CA LEU A 261 21.92 -2.86 -25.44
C LEU A 261 21.52 -4.04 -26.35
N PRO A 262 22.36 -4.41 -27.35
CA PRO A 262 22.07 -5.51 -28.26
C PRO A 262 21.64 -6.80 -27.56
N GLU A 263 20.65 -7.49 -28.11
CA GLU A 263 20.03 -8.67 -27.49
C GLU A 263 20.98 -9.86 -27.33
N ASP A 264 22.03 -9.93 -28.15
CA ASP A 264 23.08 -10.94 -28.09
C ASP A 264 24.06 -10.75 -26.92
N ILE A 265 24.10 -9.54 -26.35
CA ILE A 265 24.92 -9.20 -25.18
C ILE A 265 24.11 -9.43 -23.91
N GLY A 266 24.70 -10.08 -22.91
CA GLY A 266 24.09 -10.28 -21.60
C GLY A 266 23.08 -11.44 -21.55
N GLN A 267 23.18 -12.40 -22.46
CA GLN A 267 22.35 -13.61 -22.46
C GLN A 267 22.84 -14.63 -21.42
N ALA A 268 21.92 -15.46 -20.91
CA ALA A 268 22.29 -16.61 -20.08
C ALA A 268 23.02 -17.65 -20.95
N PRO A 269 24.12 -18.27 -20.49
CA PRO A 269 24.83 -19.28 -21.28
C PRO A 269 23.90 -20.45 -21.62
N ILE A 270 23.70 -20.69 -22.92
CA ILE A 270 22.65 -21.58 -23.46
C ILE A 270 22.94 -23.08 -23.23
N VAL A 271 24.12 -23.49 -22.73
CA VAL A 271 24.49 -24.91 -22.69
C VAL A 271 25.25 -25.28 -21.43
N ASN A 272 24.70 -26.23 -20.66
CA ASN A 272 25.34 -27.19 -19.74
C ASN A 272 26.82 -26.96 -19.42
N ALA A 273 27.16 -25.82 -18.81
CA ALA A 273 28.47 -25.59 -18.24
C ALA A 273 28.43 -26.07 -16.77
N PRO A 274 29.29 -26.99 -16.35
CA PRO A 274 29.38 -27.36 -14.94
C PRO A 274 29.97 -26.16 -14.17
N GLU A 275 29.25 -25.77 -13.11
CA GLU A 275 29.66 -24.86 -12.03
C GLU A 275 29.86 -23.35 -12.38
N GLY A 276 28.91 -22.53 -11.90
CA GLY A 276 29.11 -21.12 -11.60
C GLY A 276 28.69 -20.13 -12.69
N GLY A 277 27.71 -19.27 -12.37
CA GLY A 277 27.27 -18.15 -13.22
C GLY A 277 28.37 -17.14 -13.47
N LYS A 278 29.13 -17.32 -14.55
CA LYS A 278 30.16 -16.39 -15.00
C LYS A 278 29.53 -15.10 -15.54
N VAL A 279 30.17 -13.98 -15.23
CA VAL A 279 29.82 -12.67 -15.79
C VAL A 279 30.03 -12.68 -17.29
N ASP A 280 29.07 -12.14 -18.04
CA ASP A 280 29.25 -11.81 -19.44
C ASP A 280 30.22 -10.62 -19.55
N LEU A 281 31.44 -10.91 -20.00
CA LEU A 281 32.51 -9.93 -20.09
C LEU A 281 32.25 -8.84 -21.13
N GLU A 282 31.49 -9.13 -22.19
CA GLU A 282 31.12 -8.12 -23.18
C GLU A 282 30.10 -7.16 -22.57
N ALA A 283 29.07 -7.69 -21.90
CA ALA A 283 28.10 -6.87 -21.17
C ALA A 283 28.78 -6.01 -20.09
N PHE A 284 29.67 -6.62 -19.30
CA PHE A 284 30.46 -5.92 -18.29
C PHE A 284 31.31 -4.80 -18.90
N SER A 285 32.00 -5.07 -20.02
CA SER A 285 32.78 -4.08 -20.76
C SER A 285 31.93 -2.90 -21.27
N GLN A 286 30.69 -3.13 -21.67
CA GLN A 286 29.79 -2.02 -22.03
C GLN A 286 29.40 -1.20 -20.79
N PHE A 287 29.14 -1.83 -19.65
CA PHE A 287 28.78 -1.14 -18.41
C PHE A 287 29.93 -0.30 -17.84
N THR A 288 31.17 -0.79 -17.93
CA THR A 288 32.35 -0.04 -17.45
C THR A 288 32.58 1.26 -18.23
N LYS A 289 32.13 1.36 -19.49
CA LYS A 289 32.19 2.60 -20.27
C LYS A 289 31.28 3.71 -19.72
N ILE A 290 30.18 3.36 -19.07
CA ILE A 290 29.20 4.32 -18.55
C ILE A 290 29.29 4.56 -17.05
N ILE A 291 30.01 3.70 -16.31
CA ILE A 291 30.07 3.77 -14.85
C ILE A 291 30.87 4.99 -14.36
N THR A 292 32.01 5.30 -14.98
CA THR A 292 32.82 6.47 -14.59
C THR A 292 32.03 7.77 -14.75
N PRO A 293 31.38 8.05 -15.90
CA PRO A 293 30.48 9.21 -16.01
C PRO A 293 29.32 9.19 -15.01
N ALA A 294 28.80 8.02 -14.64
CA ALA A 294 27.73 7.92 -13.65
C ALA A 294 28.22 8.34 -12.25
N ILE A 295 29.38 7.82 -11.82
CA ILE A 295 30.02 8.18 -10.55
C ILE A 295 30.35 9.67 -10.52
N THR A 296 30.98 10.20 -11.58
CA THR A 296 31.32 11.63 -11.67
C THR A 296 30.08 12.51 -11.48
N ARG A 297 28.94 12.15 -12.09
CA ARG A 297 27.70 12.91 -11.89
C ARG A 297 27.11 12.79 -10.49
N VAL A 298 27.44 11.76 -9.70
CA VAL A 298 27.08 11.70 -8.28
C VAL A 298 27.98 12.63 -7.46
N VAL A 299 29.28 12.64 -7.75
CA VAL A 299 30.24 13.56 -7.11
C VAL A 299 29.90 15.02 -7.44
N ASP A 300 29.57 15.33 -8.69
CA ASP A 300 29.17 16.66 -9.11
C ASP A 300 27.85 17.11 -8.47
N PHE A 301 26.94 16.17 -8.21
CA PHE A 301 25.70 16.45 -7.48
C PHE A 301 26.03 16.88 -6.05
N ALA A 302 26.84 16.10 -5.34
CA ALA A 302 27.24 16.39 -3.97
C ALA A 302 27.97 17.74 -3.86
N LYS A 303 28.90 18.03 -4.79
CA LYS A 303 29.66 19.29 -4.84
C LYS A 303 28.80 20.54 -5.11
N LYS A 304 27.58 20.37 -5.60
CA LYS A 304 26.63 21.47 -5.79
C LYS A 304 25.84 21.80 -4.53
N LEU A 305 25.95 21.00 -3.47
CA LEU A 305 25.29 21.25 -2.20
C LEU A 305 26.26 21.96 -1.24
N PRO A 306 26.01 23.22 -0.85
CA PRO A 306 26.92 23.97 0.01
C PRO A 306 27.23 23.24 1.33
N MET A 307 26.19 22.67 1.95
CA MET A 307 26.29 21.94 3.21
C MET A 307 27.22 20.72 3.14
N PHE A 308 27.38 20.10 1.96
CA PHE A 308 28.32 19.01 1.74
C PHE A 308 29.76 19.53 1.59
N CYS A 309 29.94 20.58 0.79
CA CYS A 309 31.24 21.18 0.52
C CYS A 309 31.90 21.78 1.76
N GLU A 310 31.13 22.14 2.77
CA GLU A 310 31.63 22.65 4.04
C GLU A 310 32.06 21.56 5.04
N LEU A 311 31.85 20.28 4.73
CA LEU A 311 32.33 19.16 5.56
C LEU A 311 33.83 18.91 5.34
N PRO A 312 34.53 18.27 6.31
CA PRO A 312 35.89 17.78 6.10
C PRO A 312 36.00 16.88 4.86
N CYS A 313 37.14 16.90 4.17
CA CYS A 313 37.34 16.10 2.96
C CYS A 313 37.21 14.60 3.23
N GLU A 314 37.65 14.14 4.40
CA GLU A 314 37.54 12.76 4.85
C GLU A 314 36.07 12.32 4.94
N ASP A 315 35.23 13.16 5.55
CA ASP A 315 33.78 12.91 5.65
C ASP A 315 33.12 12.94 4.27
N GLN A 316 33.51 13.88 3.40
CA GLN A 316 33.00 13.93 2.02
C GLN A 316 33.29 12.64 1.26
N ILE A 317 34.50 12.08 1.40
CA ILE A 317 34.89 10.82 0.76
C ILE A 317 34.06 9.66 1.33
N ILE A 318 33.92 9.55 2.65
CA ILE A 318 33.15 8.48 3.30
C ILE A 318 31.69 8.51 2.85
N LEU A 319 31.06 9.69 2.82
CA LEU A 319 29.67 9.86 2.38
C LEU A 319 29.52 9.47 0.90
N LEU A 320 30.43 9.92 0.02
CA LEU A 320 30.40 9.58 -1.40
C LEU A 320 30.58 8.08 -1.63
N LYS A 321 31.55 7.43 -1.00
CA LYS A 321 31.74 5.97 -1.08
C LYS A 321 30.48 5.23 -0.61
N GLY A 322 29.88 5.68 0.49
CA GLY A 322 28.70 5.06 1.08
C GLY A 322 27.43 5.18 0.22
N CYS A 323 27.20 6.31 -0.43
CA CYS A 323 25.93 6.56 -1.15
C CYS A 323 26.00 6.34 -2.66
N CYS A 324 27.20 6.17 -3.25
CA CYS A 324 27.37 6.21 -4.71
C CYS A 324 26.46 5.19 -5.43
N MET A 325 26.49 3.93 -5.01
CA MET A 325 25.67 2.89 -5.61
C MET A 325 24.16 3.13 -5.37
N GLU A 326 23.80 3.66 -4.21
CA GLU A 326 22.41 3.95 -3.84
C GLU A 326 21.84 5.03 -4.78
N ILE A 327 22.57 6.13 -4.98
CA ILE A 327 22.17 7.22 -5.88
C ILE A 327 22.15 6.75 -7.34
N MET A 328 23.14 5.97 -7.79
CA MET A 328 23.14 5.42 -9.15
C MET A 328 21.95 4.48 -9.38
N SER A 329 21.62 3.65 -8.40
CA SER A 329 20.48 2.73 -8.45
C SER A 329 19.15 3.48 -8.48
N LEU A 330 19.00 4.53 -7.66
CA LEU A 330 17.84 5.41 -7.70
C LEU A 330 17.68 6.07 -9.08
N ARG A 331 18.76 6.64 -9.63
CA ARG A 331 18.77 7.27 -10.95
C ARG A 331 18.42 6.30 -12.07
N ALA A 332 18.81 5.04 -11.97
CA ALA A 332 18.40 4.00 -12.91
C ALA A 332 16.92 3.63 -12.73
N ALA A 333 16.49 3.41 -11.49
CA ALA A 333 15.12 3.00 -11.14
C ALA A 333 14.05 4.02 -11.56
N VAL A 334 14.31 5.33 -11.40
CA VAL A 334 13.37 6.37 -11.87
C VAL A 334 13.31 6.48 -13.40
N ARG A 335 14.24 5.83 -14.12
CA ARG A 335 14.23 5.65 -15.58
C ARG A 335 13.83 4.24 -16.00
N TYR A 336 13.05 3.55 -15.16
CA TYR A 336 12.37 2.33 -15.55
C TYR A 336 11.24 2.63 -16.53
N ASP A 337 11.18 1.90 -17.63
CA ASP A 337 10.11 2.00 -18.62
C ASP A 337 9.24 0.74 -18.62
N PRO A 338 8.00 0.79 -18.11
CA PRO A 338 7.11 -0.36 -18.07
C PRO A 338 6.75 -0.94 -19.45
N GLU A 339 6.80 -0.13 -20.52
CA GLU A 339 6.45 -0.59 -21.87
C GLU A 339 7.50 -1.51 -22.49
N SER A 340 8.78 -1.24 -22.20
CA SER A 340 9.91 -2.05 -22.70
C SER A 340 10.53 -2.95 -21.65
N GLU A 341 10.06 -2.87 -20.40
CA GLU A 341 10.61 -3.58 -19.24
C GLU A 341 12.13 -3.39 -19.08
N THR A 342 12.61 -2.17 -19.35
CA THR A 342 14.04 -1.82 -19.29
C THR A 342 14.34 -0.72 -18.28
N LEU A 343 15.55 -0.77 -17.72
CA LEU A 343 16.16 0.37 -17.03
C LEU A 343 17.06 1.13 -18.01
N THR A 344 17.10 2.46 -17.92
CA THR A 344 18.07 3.26 -18.66
C THR A 344 19.21 3.73 -17.77
N LEU A 345 20.38 3.11 -17.94
CA LEU A 345 21.60 3.44 -17.23
C LEU A 345 22.24 4.70 -17.82
N ASN A 346 22.70 5.58 -16.93
CA ASN A 346 23.41 6.80 -17.29
C ASN A 346 22.68 7.71 -18.30
N GLY A 347 21.35 7.57 -18.43
CA GLY A 347 20.53 8.30 -19.40
C GLY A 347 20.66 7.85 -20.86
N GLU A 348 21.46 6.83 -21.15
CA GLU A 348 21.85 6.50 -22.54
C GLU A 348 21.73 5.02 -22.89
N MET A 349 21.85 4.09 -21.94
CA MET A 349 21.88 2.65 -22.22
C MET A 349 20.68 1.96 -21.60
N ALA A 350 19.73 1.54 -22.44
CA ALA A 350 18.58 0.76 -22.03
C ALA A 350 18.96 -0.72 -21.92
N VAL A 351 18.71 -1.33 -20.77
CA VAL A 351 19.09 -2.71 -20.46
C VAL A 351 17.91 -3.47 -19.90
N THR A 352 17.81 -4.75 -20.25
CA THR A 352 16.86 -5.68 -19.63
C THR A 352 17.39 -6.20 -18.30
N ARG A 353 16.51 -6.82 -17.51
CA ARG A 353 16.86 -7.45 -16.23
C ARG A 353 17.96 -8.49 -16.37
N GLY A 354 17.87 -9.33 -17.41
CA GLY A 354 18.87 -10.36 -17.71
C GLY A 354 20.22 -9.77 -18.08
N GLN A 355 20.24 -8.76 -18.95
CA GLN A 355 21.46 -8.08 -19.37
C GLN A 355 22.22 -7.48 -18.19
N LEU A 356 21.52 -6.77 -17.30
CA LEU A 356 22.13 -6.15 -16.13
C LEU A 356 22.62 -7.19 -15.11
N LYS A 357 21.85 -8.27 -14.93
CA LYS A 357 22.19 -9.40 -14.05
C LYS A 357 23.46 -10.12 -14.51
N ASN A 358 23.50 -10.49 -15.79
CA ASN A 358 24.58 -11.26 -16.38
C ASN A 358 25.84 -10.42 -16.62
N GLY A 359 25.70 -9.12 -16.87
CA GLY A 359 26.84 -8.21 -17.04
C GLY A 359 27.49 -7.74 -15.74
N GLY A 360 27.29 -8.45 -14.62
CA GLY A 360 28.09 -8.27 -13.41
C GLY A 360 27.28 -8.06 -12.14
N LEU A 361 26.11 -7.42 -12.18
CA LEU A 361 25.38 -7.08 -10.96
C LEU A 361 24.68 -8.26 -10.27
N GLY A 362 24.48 -9.39 -10.95
CA GLY A 362 23.87 -10.59 -10.35
C GLY A 362 22.50 -10.28 -9.73
N VAL A 363 22.28 -10.74 -8.50
CA VAL A 363 21.02 -10.54 -7.75
C VAL A 363 20.72 -9.07 -7.44
N VAL A 364 21.72 -8.18 -7.47
CA VAL A 364 21.52 -6.74 -7.27
C VAL A 364 20.66 -6.16 -8.40
N SER A 365 20.78 -6.69 -9.62
CA SER A 365 19.92 -6.33 -10.75
C SER A 365 18.45 -6.49 -10.39
N ASP A 366 18.08 -7.60 -9.74
CA ASP A 366 16.69 -7.90 -9.41
C ASP A 366 16.10 -6.83 -8.48
N ALA A 367 16.86 -6.43 -7.46
CA ALA A 367 16.45 -5.39 -6.52
C ALA A 367 16.29 -3.99 -7.17
N ILE A 368 17.16 -3.61 -8.11
CA ILE A 368 17.06 -2.33 -8.81
C ILE A 368 15.82 -2.30 -9.72
N PHE A 369 15.55 -3.39 -10.44
CA PHE A 369 14.35 -3.49 -11.27
C PHE A 369 13.07 -3.48 -10.43
N ASP A 370 13.06 -4.17 -9.29
CA ASP A 370 11.91 -4.18 -8.39
C ASP A 370 11.66 -2.79 -7.78
N LEU A 371 12.73 -2.06 -7.47
CA LEU A 371 12.64 -0.65 -7.09
C LEU A 371 12.07 0.21 -8.23
N GLY A 372 12.55 0.03 -9.46
CA GLY A 372 12.06 0.77 -10.64
C GLY A 372 10.58 0.54 -10.94
N MET A 373 10.15 -0.72 -10.91
CA MET A 373 8.73 -1.08 -11.02
C MET A 373 7.91 -0.42 -9.91
N SER A 374 8.39 -0.46 -8.67
CA SER A 374 7.71 0.17 -7.54
C SER A 374 7.60 1.69 -7.70
N LEU A 375 8.70 2.38 -8.01
CA LEU A 375 8.76 3.84 -8.17
C LEU A 375 7.96 4.35 -9.38
N SER A 376 7.78 3.54 -10.43
CA SER A 376 6.97 3.93 -11.59
C SER A 376 5.51 4.27 -11.22
N SER A 377 4.99 3.70 -10.13
CA SER A 377 3.65 4.00 -9.61
C SER A 377 3.58 5.26 -8.75
N PHE A 378 4.72 5.83 -8.33
CA PHE A 378 4.77 7.00 -7.46
C PHE A 378 4.69 8.32 -8.23
N ASN A 379 5.06 8.32 -9.53
CA ASN A 379 5.10 9.51 -10.38
C ASN A 379 5.88 10.67 -9.73
N LEU A 380 7.11 10.37 -9.32
CA LEU A 380 8.01 11.34 -8.70
C LEU A 380 8.43 12.41 -9.70
N ASP A 381 8.51 13.67 -9.25
CA ASP A 381 9.18 14.73 -10.01
C ASP A 381 10.68 14.79 -9.71
N ASP A 382 11.41 15.63 -10.47
CA ASP A 382 12.84 15.81 -10.30
C ASP A 382 13.20 16.31 -8.88
N THR A 383 12.32 17.09 -8.24
CA THR A 383 12.52 17.60 -6.87
C THR A 383 12.46 16.48 -5.83
N GLU A 384 11.49 15.57 -5.93
CA GLU A 384 11.34 14.43 -5.02
C GLU A 384 12.51 13.46 -5.17
N VAL A 385 12.98 13.24 -6.39
CA VAL A 385 14.21 12.47 -6.64
C VAL A 385 15.43 13.20 -6.08
N ALA A 386 15.52 14.51 -6.25
CA ALA A 386 16.62 15.33 -5.72
C ALA A 386 16.73 15.25 -4.20
N LEU A 387 15.61 15.42 -3.49
CA LEU A 387 15.52 15.34 -2.04
C LEU A 387 15.88 13.93 -1.53
N LEU A 388 15.39 12.88 -2.21
CA LEU A 388 15.73 11.51 -1.87
C LEU A 388 17.25 11.24 -2.01
N GLN A 389 17.89 11.77 -3.06
CA GLN A 389 19.36 11.69 -3.21
C GLN A 389 20.10 12.44 -2.10
N ALA A 390 19.62 13.61 -1.68
CA ALA A 390 20.26 14.37 -0.60
C ALA A 390 20.15 13.66 0.76
N VAL A 391 19.01 13.02 1.04
CA VAL A 391 18.84 12.17 2.23
C VAL A 391 19.81 10.98 2.20
N LEU A 392 20.00 10.34 1.05
CA LEU A 392 20.98 9.24 0.90
C LEU A 392 22.43 9.72 1.04
N LEU A 393 22.76 10.91 0.51
CA LEU A 393 24.09 11.50 0.61
C LEU A 393 24.44 11.87 2.06
N MET A 394 23.53 12.53 2.78
CA MET A 394 23.75 13.00 4.16
C MET A 394 23.50 11.90 5.20
N SER A 395 24.10 10.72 5.00
CA SER A 395 23.90 9.56 5.87
C SER A 395 24.92 9.55 7.01
N SER A 396 24.49 9.83 8.23
CA SER A 396 25.38 9.92 9.41
C SER A 396 25.83 8.57 9.97
N ASP A 397 25.21 7.49 9.54
CA ASP A 397 25.46 6.12 10.01
C ASP A 397 26.69 5.46 9.37
N ARG A 398 27.46 6.20 8.55
CA ARG A 398 28.66 5.67 7.89
C ARG A 398 29.84 5.58 8.87
N PRO A 399 30.59 4.47 8.90
CA PRO A 399 31.71 4.30 9.81
C PRO A 399 32.85 5.26 9.47
N GLY A 400 33.50 5.82 10.49
CA GLY A 400 34.67 6.69 10.33
C GLY A 400 34.37 8.19 10.18
N LEU A 401 33.10 8.59 10.18
CA LEU A 401 32.71 10.00 10.11
C LEU A 401 33.14 10.78 11.35
N VAL A 402 33.62 12.00 11.15
CA VAL A 402 34.06 12.93 12.19
C VAL A 402 32.92 13.88 12.59
N CYS A 403 32.24 14.50 11.62
CA CYS A 403 31.19 15.49 11.86
C CYS A 403 29.76 14.91 11.87
N VAL A 404 29.53 13.81 12.59
CA VAL A 404 28.26 13.07 12.64
C VAL A 404 27.05 13.98 12.94
N GLU A 405 27.11 14.78 14.01
CA GLU A 405 26.00 15.66 14.43
C GLU A 405 25.61 16.68 13.35
N ARG A 406 26.60 17.23 12.64
CA ARG A 406 26.35 18.19 11.55
C ARG A 406 25.68 17.50 10.36
N ILE A 407 26.11 16.29 10.03
CA ILE A 407 25.53 15.49 8.95
C ILE A 407 24.08 15.13 9.28
N GLU A 408 23.80 14.70 10.52
CA GLU A 408 22.44 14.41 10.99
C GLU A 408 21.52 15.63 10.87
N LYS A 409 21.98 16.79 11.34
CA LYS A 409 21.21 18.03 11.23
C LYS A 409 20.92 18.41 9.78
N CYS A 410 21.89 18.23 8.88
CA CYS A 410 21.68 18.45 7.45
C CYS A 410 20.65 17.46 6.88
N GLN A 411 20.73 16.18 7.23
CA GLN A 411 19.80 15.16 6.78
C GLN A 411 18.38 15.42 7.28
N GLU A 412 18.22 15.81 8.55
CA GLU A 412 16.95 16.20 9.15
C GLU A 412 16.32 17.38 8.39
N GLY A 413 17.11 18.39 8.03
CA GLY A 413 16.66 19.51 7.20
C GLY A 413 16.11 19.07 5.84
N PHE A 414 16.80 18.14 5.16
CA PHE A 414 16.29 17.57 3.90
C PHE A 414 15.04 16.72 4.10
N LEU A 415 14.96 15.93 5.18
CA LEU A 415 13.78 15.11 5.48
C LEU A 415 12.53 15.95 5.76
N LEU A 416 12.67 17.04 6.52
CA LEU A 416 11.58 17.98 6.82
C LEU A 416 11.10 18.68 5.55
N ALA A 417 12.03 19.28 4.79
CA ALA A 417 11.71 19.91 3.52
C ALA A 417 11.04 18.93 2.54
N PHE A 418 11.46 17.67 2.55
CA PHE A 418 10.88 16.61 1.72
C PHE A 418 9.46 16.25 2.16
N GLU A 419 9.21 16.02 3.44
CA GLU A 419 7.86 15.75 3.95
C GLU A 419 6.91 16.90 3.59
N HIS A 420 7.36 18.13 3.80
CA HIS A 420 6.58 19.33 3.48
C HIS A 420 6.32 19.46 1.98
N TYR A 421 7.31 19.17 1.13
CA TYR A 421 7.14 19.19 -0.32
C TYR A 421 6.14 18.13 -0.79
N ILE A 422 6.18 16.92 -0.21
CA ILE A 422 5.18 15.88 -0.46
C ILE A 422 3.77 16.34 -0.06
N ASN A 423 3.63 17.02 1.07
CA ASN A 423 2.36 17.57 1.52
C ASN A 423 1.84 18.66 0.56
N TYR A 424 2.74 19.51 0.02
CA TYR A 424 2.43 20.51 -1.00
C TYR A 424 1.99 19.88 -2.33
N ARG A 425 2.67 18.82 -2.79
CA ARG A 425 2.34 18.08 -4.03
C ARG A 425 1.00 17.35 -3.99
N LYS A 426 0.47 17.07 -2.79
CA LYS A 426 -0.87 16.50 -2.57
C LYS A 426 -1.09 15.18 -3.34
N HIS A 427 -0.12 14.28 -3.25
CA HIS A 427 -0.21 12.94 -3.84
C HIS A 427 -1.51 12.22 -3.44
N HIS A 428 -2.16 11.58 -4.41
CA HIS A 428 -3.44 10.88 -4.20
C HIS A 428 -3.28 9.48 -3.60
N VAL A 429 -2.05 9.01 -3.42
CA VAL A 429 -1.75 7.70 -2.86
C VAL A 429 -1.84 7.75 -1.33
N SER A 430 -2.61 6.85 -0.74
CA SER A 430 -2.70 6.74 0.72
C SER A 430 -1.34 6.33 1.32
N HIS A 431 -0.96 7.02 2.40
CA HIS A 431 0.30 6.85 3.12
C HIS A 431 1.54 7.00 2.20
N PHE A 432 1.49 7.94 1.25
CA PHE A 432 2.57 8.17 0.30
C PHE A 432 3.93 8.43 0.96
N TRP A 433 4.01 9.36 1.92
CA TRP A 433 5.27 9.73 2.58
C TRP A 433 5.96 8.54 3.27
N PRO A 434 5.31 7.76 4.17
CA PRO A 434 5.92 6.56 4.74
C PRO A 434 6.36 5.54 3.68
N LYS A 435 5.56 5.33 2.63
CA LYS A 435 5.91 4.39 1.55
C LYS A 435 7.13 4.84 0.77
N LEU A 436 7.28 6.15 0.54
CA LEU A 436 8.43 6.73 -0.15
C LEU A 436 9.69 6.65 0.72
N LEU A 437 9.59 6.93 2.02
CA LEU A 437 10.71 6.78 2.96
C LEU A 437 11.23 5.34 3.04
N MET A 438 10.37 4.33 2.94
CA MET A 438 10.81 2.93 2.86
C MET A 438 11.68 2.64 1.63
N LYS A 439 11.64 3.48 0.58
CA LYS A 439 12.56 3.37 -0.56
C LYS A 439 13.99 3.73 -0.23
N VAL A 440 14.22 4.54 0.80
CA VAL A 440 15.56 4.74 1.36
C VAL A 440 16.10 3.41 1.88
N THR A 441 15.29 2.63 2.61
CA THR A 441 15.69 1.32 3.12
C THR A 441 16.00 0.35 1.99
N ASP A 442 15.14 0.27 0.97
CA ASP A 442 15.40 -0.55 -0.23
C ASP A 442 16.76 -0.18 -0.88
N LEU A 443 17.06 1.12 -0.98
CA LEU A 443 18.31 1.62 -1.55
C LEU A 443 19.54 1.30 -0.69
N ARG A 444 19.45 1.43 0.64
CA ARG A 444 20.54 1.00 1.55
C ARG A 444 20.83 -0.49 1.41
N MET A 445 19.79 -1.32 1.27
CA MET A 445 19.95 -2.76 1.05
C MET A 445 20.61 -3.06 -0.31
N ILE A 446 20.24 -2.34 -1.37
CA ILE A 446 20.91 -2.44 -2.67
C ILE A 446 22.41 -2.10 -2.54
N GLY A 447 22.76 -1.03 -1.81
CA GLY A 447 24.15 -0.66 -1.55
C GLY A 447 24.94 -1.76 -0.85
N ALA A 448 24.38 -2.35 0.22
CA ALA A 448 25.00 -3.45 0.95
C ALA A 448 25.17 -4.72 0.10
N CYS A 449 24.15 -5.09 -0.66
CA CYS A 449 24.21 -6.23 -1.58
C CYS A 449 25.25 -6.01 -2.69
N HIS A 450 25.38 -4.77 -3.20
CA HIS A 450 26.41 -4.43 -4.18
C HIS A 450 27.82 -4.57 -3.62
N ALA A 451 28.08 -4.14 -2.38
CA ALA A 451 29.40 -4.28 -1.76
C ALA A 451 29.83 -5.77 -1.71
N SER A 452 28.91 -6.65 -1.29
CA SER A 452 29.15 -8.10 -1.34
C SER A 452 29.37 -8.61 -2.77
N ARG A 453 28.53 -8.17 -3.72
CA ARG A 453 28.64 -8.58 -5.13
C ARG A 453 29.95 -8.12 -5.78
N PHE A 454 30.46 -6.94 -5.41
CA PHE A 454 31.71 -6.40 -5.94
C PHE A 454 32.91 -7.32 -5.69
N LEU A 455 32.98 -7.94 -4.51
CA LEU A 455 34.02 -8.92 -4.19
C LEU A 455 34.00 -10.13 -5.15
N HIS A 456 32.82 -10.62 -5.51
CA HIS A 456 32.68 -11.69 -6.50
C HIS A 456 33.06 -11.22 -7.92
N MET A 457 32.66 -10.00 -8.31
CA MET A 457 33.05 -9.43 -9.60
C MET A 457 34.57 -9.36 -9.76
N LYS A 458 35.31 -9.00 -8.70
CA LYS A 458 36.79 -8.96 -8.75
C LYS A 458 37.45 -10.31 -9.04
N VAL A 459 36.77 -11.41 -8.70
CA VAL A 459 37.25 -12.78 -8.97
C VAL A 459 36.82 -13.23 -10.37
N GLU A 460 35.62 -12.86 -10.79
CA GLU A 460 35.00 -13.32 -12.05
C GLU A 460 35.46 -12.51 -13.28
N CYS A 461 35.84 -11.24 -13.10
CA CYS A 461 36.21 -10.32 -14.18
C CYS A 461 37.71 -9.97 -14.17
N PRO A 462 38.34 -9.79 -15.35
CA PRO A 462 39.70 -9.26 -15.44
C PRO A 462 39.83 -7.87 -14.79
N THR A 463 40.87 -7.67 -13.96
CA THR A 463 41.13 -6.40 -13.25
C THR A 463 41.24 -5.20 -14.19
N GLU A 464 41.77 -5.40 -15.41
CA GLU A 464 41.95 -4.37 -16.43
C GLU A 464 40.63 -3.76 -16.94
N LEU A 465 39.51 -4.47 -16.78
CA LEU A 465 38.20 -3.96 -17.18
C LEU A 465 37.61 -2.98 -16.16
N PHE A 466 38.08 -2.99 -14.92
CA PHE A 466 37.55 -2.12 -13.87
C PHE A 466 38.10 -0.70 -14.03
N PRO A 467 37.25 0.33 -14.19
CA PRO A 467 37.71 1.70 -14.26
C PRO A 467 38.37 2.12 -12.93
N PRO A 468 39.47 2.92 -12.96
CA PRO A 468 40.17 3.31 -11.73
C PRO A 468 39.26 4.01 -10.70
N LEU A 469 38.38 4.92 -11.15
CA LEU A 469 37.44 5.61 -10.27
C LEU A 469 36.41 4.65 -9.65
N PHE A 470 36.04 3.59 -10.36
CA PHE A 470 35.12 2.59 -9.82
C PHE A 470 35.79 1.79 -8.69
N LEU A 471 37.05 1.41 -8.86
CA LEU A 471 37.83 0.79 -7.79
C LEU A 471 38.01 1.75 -6.62
N GLU A 472 38.41 3.00 -6.86
CA GLU A 472 38.61 3.99 -5.79
C GLU A 472 37.36 4.17 -4.90
N VAL A 473 36.17 4.13 -5.49
CA VAL A 473 34.90 4.34 -4.77
C VAL A 473 34.41 3.08 -4.05
N PHE A 474 34.53 1.89 -4.65
CA PHE A 474 33.93 0.65 -4.15
C PHE A 474 34.91 -0.35 -3.53
N GLU A 475 36.20 -0.10 -3.68
CA GLU A 475 37.24 -0.80 -2.94
C GLU A 475 37.46 -0.08 -1.60
N ASP A 476 37.34 -0.85 -0.51
CA ASP A 476 37.49 -0.37 0.87
C ASP A 476 38.94 0.07 1.16
#